data_AF-A0AAV5LMS8-F1
#
_entry.id   AF-A0AAV5LMS8-F1
#
_cell.length_a   1.000
_cell.length_b   1.000
_cell.length_c   1.000
_cell.angle_alpha   90.00
_cell.angle_beta   90.00
_cell.angle_gamma   90.00
#
_symmetry.space_group_name_H-M   'P 1'
#
loop_
_entity.id
_entity.type
_entity.pdbx_description
1 polymer ?
#
loop_
_entity_poly.entity_id
_entity_poly.type
_entity_poly.pdbx_seq_one_letter_code
_entity_poly.pdbx_strand_id
1 'polypeptide(L)'
;MSLSNENFIIASALSGYYAYLVAFAPRLICTNATVSMFIFDQVIKEARGIPLSSVLDNDIYQKLMNQPDRGGHRIIQRGARLANDLQQIQNRERDFLWKVLADFWAEYMLLLSPSGDPMAHVEHLAKGGEFVTHLWLCSRMQAFSTMAQLCNSKNGPFTLCVTIFNVIGPHASLE
;
A
#
# COMPACT_ATOMS: atom_id res chain seq x y z
N MET A 1 -18.31 20.08 10.44
CA MET A 1 -18.00 18.65 10.16
C MET A 1 -16.92 18.28 11.16
N SER A 2 -17.10 17.26 12.00
CA SER A 2 -16.08 16.91 13.00
C SER A 2 -14.91 16.18 12.31
N LEU A 3 -13.67 16.47 12.71
CA LEU A 3 -12.44 15.86 12.15
C LEU A 3 -12.48 14.32 12.10
N SER A 4 -13.23 13.70 13.01
CA SER A 4 -13.48 12.25 13.04
C SER A 4 -14.07 11.70 11.73
N ASN A 5 -15.03 12.43 11.14
CA ASN A 5 -15.69 12.01 9.91
C ASN A 5 -14.73 12.12 8.72
N GLU A 6 -13.87 13.14 8.70
CA GLU A 6 -12.89 13.34 7.63
C GLU A 6 -11.85 12.22 7.60
N ASN A 7 -11.28 11.85 8.75
CA ASN A 7 -10.30 10.77 8.83
C ASN A 7 -10.89 9.42 8.42
N PHE A 8 -12.14 9.14 8.80
CA PHE A 8 -12.84 7.93 8.37
C PHE A 8 -13.00 7.89 6.83
N ILE A 9 -13.40 9.01 6.22
CA ILE A 9 -13.55 9.13 4.77
C ILE A 9 -12.19 8.93 4.08
N ILE A 10 -11.12 9.57 4.57
CA ILE A 10 -9.78 9.46 3.99
C ILE A 10 -9.26 8.03 4.09
N ALA A 11 -9.33 7.41 5.26
CA ALA A 11 -8.90 6.03 5.47
C ALA A 11 -9.67 5.05 4.55
N SER A 12 -10.99 5.24 4.43
CA SER A 12 -11.83 4.39 3.59
C SER A 12 -11.55 4.60 2.09
N ALA A 13 -11.37 5.84 1.66
CA ALA A 13 -11.07 6.17 0.26
C ALA A 13 -9.69 5.65 -0.16
N LEU A 14 -8.66 5.87 0.64
CA LEU A 14 -7.29 5.44 0.32
C LEU A 14 -7.15 3.92 0.36
N SER A 15 -7.73 3.24 1.36
CA SER A 15 -7.73 1.77 1.41
C SER A 15 -8.50 1.16 0.24
N GLY A 16 -9.65 1.75 -0.15
CA GLY A 16 -10.42 1.34 -1.31
C GLY A 16 -9.66 1.53 -2.63
N TYR A 17 -8.99 2.68 -2.80
CA TYR A 17 -8.15 2.91 -3.99
C TYR A 17 -6.96 1.94 -4.05
N TYR A 18 -6.34 1.60 -2.91
CA TYR A 18 -5.32 0.56 -2.87
C TYR A 18 -5.84 -0.81 -3.27
N ALA A 19 -7.02 -1.20 -2.78
CA ALA A 19 -7.66 -2.45 -3.17
C ALA A 19 -7.95 -2.48 -4.68
N TYR A 20 -8.38 -1.34 -5.25
CA TYR A 20 -8.52 -1.18 -6.70
C TYR A 20 -7.18 -1.38 -7.43
N LEU A 21 -6.11 -0.73 -6.99
CA LEU A 21 -4.79 -0.88 -7.61
C LEU A 21 -4.29 -2.33 -7.55
N VAL A 22 -4.44 -3.00 -6.42
CA VAL A 22 -4.06 -4.42 -6.27
C VAL A 22 -4.83 -5.31 -7.24
N ALA A 23 -6.13 -5.06 -7.43
CA ALA A 23 -6.99 -5.89 -8.26
C ALA A 23 -6.86 -5.59 -9.76
N PHE A 24 -6.69 -4.33 -10.15
CA PHE A 24 -6.84 -3.89 -11.55
C PHE A 24 -5.57 -3.29 -12.16
N ALA A 25 -4.67 -2.72 -11.34
CA ALA A 25 -3.44 -2.09 -11.81
C ALA A 25 -2.19 -2.46 -10.96
N PRO A 26 -1.94 -3.76 -10.69
CA PRO A 26 -0.92 -4.17 -9.71
C PRO A 26 0.51 -3.77 -10.12
N ARG A 27 0.76 -3.60 -11.43
CA ARG A 27 2.05 -3.10 -11.95
C ARG A 27 2.36 -1.67 -11.50
N LEU A 28 1.37 -0.85 -11.13
CA LEU A 28 1.57 0.53 -10.67
C LEU A 28 2.04 0.63 -9.21
N ILE A 29 1.94 -0.45 -8.44
CA ILE A 29 2.31 -0.45 -7.01
C ILE A 29 3.44 -1.43 -6.69
N CYS A 30 3.67 -2.43 -7.54
CA CYS A 30 4.68 -3.45 -7.32
C CYS A 30 5.44 -3.77 -8.62
N THR A 31 6.76 -3.60 -8.60
CA THR A 31 7.63 -4.05 -9.70
C THR A 31 7.48 -5.56 -9.96
N ASN A 32 7.28 -6.37 -8.90
CA ASN A 32 6.95 -7.79 -9.00
C ASN A 32 5.46 -8.03 -8.67
N ALA A 33 4.60 -7.72 -9.63
CA ALA A 33 3.14 -7.87 -9.49
C ALA A 33 2.68 -9.32 -9.23
N THR A 34 3.51 -10.33 -9.56
CA THR A 34 3.17 -11.76 -9.40
C THR A 34 2.92 -12.13 -7.95
N VAL A 35 3.73 -11.63 -7.03
CA VAL A 35 3.58 -11.92 -5.59
C VAL A 35 2.31 -11.27 -5.04
N SER A 36 2.08 -9.99 -5.36
CA SER A 36 0.89 -9.27 -4.91
C SER A 36 -0.40 -9.89 -5.45
N MET A 37 -0.39 -10.32 -6.71
CA MET A 37 -1.52 -10.99 -7.34
C MET A 37 -1.76 -12.37 -6.73
N PHE A 38 -0.71 -13.14 -6.43
CA PHE A 38 -0.82 -14.40 -5.71
C PHE A 38 -1.45 -14.20 -4.33
N ILE A 39 -0.98 -13.22 -3.56
CA ILE A 39 -1.54 -12.89 -2.23
C ILE A 39 -3.02 -12.50 -2.36
N PHE A 40 -3.36 -11.65 -3.34
CA PHE A 40 -4.73 -11.25 -3.60
C PHE A 40 -5.64 -12.44 -3.93
N ASP A 41 -5.19 -13.34 -4.81
CA ASP A 41 -5.92 -14.56 -5.15
C ASP A 41 -6.14 -15.47 -3.93
N GLN A 42 -5.16 -15.57 -3.02
CA GLN A 42 -5.34 -16.30 -1.77
C GLN A 42 -6.39 -15.63 -0.87
N VAL A 43 -6.36 -14.30 -0.75
CA VAL A 43 -7.39 -13.56 0.01
C VAL A 43 -8.78 -13.82 -0.57
N ILE A 44 -8.95 -13.78 -1.90
CA ILE A 44 -10.25 -14.05 -2.54
C ILE A 44 -10.71 -15.50 -2.31
N LYS A 45 -9.79 -16.48 -2.39
CA LYS A 45 -10.10 -17.89 -2.10
C LYS A 45 -10.54 -18.09 -0.65
N GLU A 46 -9.82 -17.49 0.29
CA GLU A 46 -10.19 -17.50 1.70
C GLU A 46 -11.55 -16.85 1.93
N ALA A 47 -11.81 -15.69 1.29
CA ALA A 47 -13.05 -14.93 1.44
C ALA A 47 -14.27 -15.71 0.95
N ARG A 48 -14.15 -16.42 -0.18
CA ARG A 48 -15.20 -17.29 -0.70
C ARG A 48 -15.51 -18.48 0.21
N GLY A 49 -14.55 -18.90 1.03
CA GLY A 49 -14.75 -19.93 2.04
C GLY A 49 -15.53 -19.46 3.27
N ILE A 50 -15.83 -18.17 3.38
CA ILE A 50 -16.60 -17.59 4.49
C ILE A 50 -18.09 -17.57 4.10
N PRO A 51 -18.98 -18.29 4.82
CA PRO A 51 -20.40 -18.31 4.50
C PRO A 51 -21.01 -16.91 4.56
N LEU A 52 -21.82 -16.52 3.57
CA LEU A 52 -22.47 -15.20 3.54
C LEU A 52 -23.33 -14.93 4.78
N SER A 53 -23.94 -15.97 5.36
CA SER A 53 -24.69 -15.91 6.61
C SER A 53 -23.84 -15.46 7.82
N SER A 54 -22.52 -15.67 7.77
CA SER A 54 -21.62 -15.15 8.79
C SER A 54 -21.30 -13.68 8.61
N VAL A 55 -21.39 -13.11 7.39
CA VAL A 55 -21.12 -11.69 7.08
C VAL A 55 -22.24 -10.76 7.53
N LEU A 56 -23.48 -11.25 7.51
CA LEU A 56 -24.64 -10.54 8.06
C LEU A 56 -24.70 -10.56 9.60
N ASP A 57 -23.84 -11.34 10.24
CA ASP A 57 -23.77 -11.42 11.68
C ASP A 57 -22.73 -10.42 12.20
N ASN A 58 -23.10 -9.59 13.18
CA ASN A 58 -22.18 -8.63 13.79
C ASN A 58 -20.97 -9.33 14.46
N ASP A 59 -21.10 -10.63 14.74
CA ASP A 59 -20.04 -11.48 15.29
C ASP A 59 -19.14 -12.15 14.24
N ILE A 60 -19.17 -11.71 12.97
CA ILE A 60 -18.28 -12.26 11.94
C ILE A 60 -16.82 -12.29 12.39
N TYR A 61 -16.38 -11.24 13.08
CA TYR A 61 -15.01 -11.12 13.59
C TYR A 61 -14.68 -12.24 14.58
N GLN A 62 -15.55 -12.48 15.56
CA GLN A 62 -15.38 -13.55 16.55
C GLN A 62 -15.42 -14.93 15.88
N LYS A 63 -16.33 -15.12 14.91
CA LYS A 63 -16.40 -16.38 14.14
C LYS A 63 -15.12 -16.62 13.33
N LEU A 64 -14.55 -15.60 12.70
CA LEU A 64 -13.31 -15.70 11.95
C LEU A 64 -12.10 -16.03 12.85
N MET A 65 -12.05 -15.44 14.04
CA MET A 65 -11.00 -15.73 15.02
C MET A 65 -11.11 -17.14 15.60
N ASN A 66 -12.32 -17.65 15.81
CA ASN A 66 -12.57 -18.95 16.44
C ASN A 66 -12.51 -20.16 15.49
N GLN A 67 -12.29 -19.95 14.18
CA GLN A 67 -12.15 -21.07 13.25
C GLN A 67 -10.80 -21.79 13.41
N PRO A 68 -10.78 -23.13 13.48
CA PRO A 68 -9.57 -23.91 13.69
C PRO A 68 -8.57 -23.64 12.57
N ASP A 69 -7.30 -23.41 12.94
CA ASP A 69 -6.20 -23.20 12.02
C ASP A 69 -5.92 -24.49 11.24
N ARG A 70 -6.46 -24.57 10.01
CA ARG A 70 -6.26 -25.71 9.12
C ARG A 70 -4.96 -25.57 8.31
N GLY A 71 -3.85 -25.38 9.02
CA GLY A 71 -2.50 -25.56 8.45
C GLY A 71 -1.90 -24.34 7.75
N GLY A 72 -2.29 -23.12 8.11
CA GLY A 72 -1.69 -21.91 7.58
C GLY A 72 -2.54 -20.71 7.92
N HIS A 73 -1.98 -19.78 8.70
CA HIS A 73 -2.70 -18.60 9.19
C HIS A 73 -3.31 -17.81 8.02
N ARG A 74 -4.60 -18.03 7.77
CA ARG A 74 -5.35 -17.36 6.71
C ARG A 74 -5.18 -15.85 6.82
N ILE A 75 -4.92 -15.19 5.71
CA ILE A 75 -4.74 -13.74 5.63
C ILE A 75 -5.94 -13.02 6.24
N ILE A 76 -7.16 -13.53 5.98
CA ILE A 76 -8.39 -12.96 6.56
C ILE A 76 -8.44 -13.11 8.09
N GLN A 77 -7.96 -14.23 8.64
CA GLN A 77 -7.90 -14.40 10.09
C GLN A 77 -6.89 -13.46 10.74
N ARG A 78 -5.75 -13.21 10.08
CA ARG A 78 -4.79 -12.20 10.52
C ARG A 78 -5.41 -10.79 10.48
N GLY A 79 -6.16 -10.48 9.42
CA GLY A 79 -6.93 -9.24 9.32
C GLY A 79 -7.96 -9.08 10.43
N ALA A 80 -8.71 -10.14 10.75
CA ALA A 80 -9.69 -10.13 11.84
C ALA A 80 -9.05 -9.93 13.22
N ARG A 81 -7.90 -10.58 13.49
CA ARG A 81 -7.13 -10.36 14.72
C ARG A 81 -6.61 -8.93 14.80
N LEU A 82 -6.01 -8.41 13.73
CA LEU A 82 -5.54 -7.03 13.68
C LEU A 82 -6.69 -6.04 13.94
N ALA A 83 -7.86 -6.25 13.34
CA ALA A 83 -9.03 -5.42 13.59
C ALA A 83 -9.47 -5.46 15.07
N ASN A 84 -9.46 -6.63 15.70
CA ASN A 84 -9.76 -6.79 17.12
C ASN A 84 -8.70 -6.09 18.01
N ASP A 85 -7.41 -6.26 17.70
CA ASP A 85 -6.33 -5.62 18.45
C ASP A 85 -6.43 -4.09 18.36
N LEU A 86 -6.73 -3.55 17.17
CA LEU A 86 -6.97 -2.12 16.95
C LEU A 86 -8.17 -1.60 17.75
N GLN A 87 -9.24 -2.38 17.87
CA GLN A 87 -10.40 -2.02 18.72
C GLN A 87 -10.03 -2.03 20.20
N GLN A 88 -9.27 -3.02 20.67
CA GLN A 88 -8.88 -3.17 22.07
C GLN A 88 -7.89 -2.11 22.55
N ILE A 89 -6.96 -1.69 21.67
CA ILE A 89 -6.03 -0.59 21.94
C ILE A 89 -6.80 0.72 22.24
N GLN A 90 -8.05 0.83 21.76
CA GLN A 90 -8.73 2.11 21.66
C GLN A 90 -10.00 2.25 22.51
N ASN A 91 -9.97 1.72 23.73
CA ASN A 91 -11.02 1.89 24.74
C ASN A 91 -11.34 3.36 25.12
N ARG A 92 -10.82 4.40 24.44
CA ARG A 92 -11.15 5.80 24.72
C ARG A 92 -11.58 6.69 23.55
N GLU A 93 -11.13 6.54 22.30
CA GLU A 93 -11.53 7.49 21.24
C GLU A 93 -11.51 6.87 19.83
N ARG A 94 -12.66 6.44 19.29
CA ARG A 94 -12.77 5.92 17.90
C ARG A 94 -12.19 6.85 16.85
N ASP A 95 -12.20 8.15 17.12
CA ASP A 95 -11.68 9.20 16.26
C ASP A 95 -10.16 9.08 16.07
N PHE A 96 -9.45 8.55 17.06
CA PHE A 96 -8.01 8.31 17.00
C PHE A 96 -7.65 7.16 16.05
N LEU A 97 -8.47 6.09 15.96
CA LEU A 97 -8.19 4.95 15.05
C LEU A 97 -8.27 5.41 13.61
N TRP A 98 -9.33 6.14 13.29
CA TRP A 98 -9.52 6.62 11.94
C TRP A 98 -8.41 7.57 11.53
N LYS A 99 -7.91 8.40 12.45
CA LYS A 99 -6.72 9.21 12.19
C LYS A 99 -5.49 8.35 11.90
N VAL A 100 -5.17 7.39 12.76
CA VAL A 100 -4.01 6.49 12.56
C VAL A 100 -4.11 5.73 11.24
N LEU A 101 -5.31 5.24 10.90
CA LEU A 101 -5.54 4.55 9.63
C LEU A 101 -5.40 5.51 8.43
N ALA A 102 -5.93 6.72 8.53
CA ALA A 102 -5.81 7.72 7.46
C ALA A 102 -4.34 8.08 7.21
N ASP A 103 -3.59 8.39 8.28
CA ASP A 103 -2.17 8.68 8.22
C ASP A 103 -1.39 7.49 7.65
N PHE A 104 -1.66 6.27 8.13
CA PHE A 104 -1.05 5.05 7.61
C PHE A 104 -1.27 4.87 6.12
N TRP A 105 -2.51 4.97 5.64
CA TRP A 105 -2.80 4.76 4.21
C TRP A 105 -2.21 5.86 3.34
N ALA A 106 -2.17 7.10 3.82
CA ALA A 106 -1.54 8.22 3.13
C ALA A 106 -0.02 8.03 3.03
N GLU A 107 0.63 7.69 4.14
CA GLU A 107 2.07 7.38 4.18
C GLU A 107 2.40 6.16 3.32
N TYR A 108 1.59 5.11 3.38
CA TYR A 108 1.79 3.91 2.58
C TYR A 108 1.67 4.20 1.07
N MET A 109 0.76 5.09 0.66
CA MET A 109 0.66 5.56 -0.74
C MET A 109 1.93 6.27 -1.19
N LEU A 110 2.45 7.18 -0.37
CA LEU A 110 3.68 7.90 -0.67
C LEU A 110 4.90 6.96 -0.67
N LEU A 111 4.90 5.96 0.21
CA LEU A 111 5.97 4.97 0.32
C LEU A 111 6.04 4.05 -0.91
N LEU A 112 4.89 3.56 -1.41
CA LEU A 112 4.87 2.67 -2.58
C LEU A 112 4.81 3.41 -3.92
N SER A 113 4.54 4.71 -3.91
CA SER A 113 4.59 5.54 -5.11
C SER A 113 5.82 5.25 -5.99
N PRO A 114 7.06 5.12 -5.47
CA PRO A 114 8.25 4.84 -6.27
C PRO A 114 8.42 3.36 -6.68
N SER A 115 7.68 2.41 -6.11
CA SER A 115 7.93 0.96 -6.22
C SER A 115 7.20 0.26 -7.36
N GLY A 116 6.37 0.96 -8.13
CA GLY A 116 5.73 0.41 -9.31
C GLY A 116 6.69 0.23 -10.50
N ASP A 117 6.25 -0.53 -11.50
CA ASP A 117 6.93 -0.70 -12.78
C ASP A 117 6.98 0.66 -13.52
N PRO A 118 8.17 1.24 -13.76
CA PRO A 118 8.31 2.51 -14.45
C PRO A 118 7.60 2.56 -15.80
N MET A 119 7.61 1.46 -16.56
CA MET A 119 6.97 1.42 -17.87
C MET A 119 5.45 1.47 -17.75
N ALA A 120 4.89 0.79 -16.73
CA ALA A 120 3.46 0.85 -16.45
C ALA A 120 3.01 2.27 -16.06
N HIS A 121 3.81 2.99 -15.27
CA HIS A 121 3.52 4.39 -14.91
C HIS A 121 3.56 5.31 -16.14
N VAL A 122 4.55 5.17 -17.01
CA VAL A 122 4.66 5.96 -18.25
C VAL A 122 3.48 5.68 -19.19
N GLU A 123 3.10 4.41 -19.37
CA GLU A 123 1.94 4.02 -20.18
C GLU A 123 0.63 4.64 -19.69
N HIS A 124 0.43 4.71 -18.37
CA HIS A 124 -0.75 5.33 -17.78
C HIS A 124 -0.72 6.84 -17.90
N LEU A 125 0.43 7.49 -17.65
CA LEU A 125 0.60 8.94 -17.81
C LEU A 125 0.27 9.38 -19.24
N ALA A 126 0.67 8.61 -20.26
CA ALA A 126 0.34 8.91 -21.65
C ALA A 126 -1.17 8.90 -21.96
N LYS A 127 -1.98 8.25 -21.12
CA LYS A 127 -3.44 8.16 -21.24
C LYS A 127 -4.19 9.11 -20.29
N GLY A 128 -3.49 10.06 -19.67
CA GLY A 128 -4.05 11.00 -18.71
C GLY A 128 -3.64 10.74 -17.25
N GLY A 129 -3.00 9.60 -16.98
CA GLY A 129 -2.51 9.24 -15.65
C GLY A 129 -3.61 8.76 -14.69
N GLU A 130 -3.15 8.15 -13.61
CA GLU A 130 -3.93 7.97 -12.37
C GLU A 130 -3.25 8.71 -11.22
N PHE A 131 -3.95 8.87 -10.09
CA PHE A 131 -3.41 9.52 -8.89
C PHE A 131 -2.02 8.97 -8.48
N VAL A 132 -1.85 7.64 -8.40
CA VAL A 132 -0.56 7.02 -8.04
C VAL A 132 0.54 7.32 -9.06
N THR A 133 0.21 7.51 -10.33
CA THR A 133 1.21 7.81 -11.37
C THR A 133 1.75 9.22 -11.27
N HIS A 134 0.93 10.16 -10.80
CA HIS A 134 1.39 11.52 -10.50
C HIS A 134 2.24 11.54 -9.23
N LEU A 135 1.89 10.77 -8.20
CA LEU A 135 2.74 10.60 -7.03
C LEU A 135 4.11 10.03 -7.43
N TRP A 136 4.13 8.99 -8.28
CA TRP A 136 5.37 8.39 -8.78
C TRP A 136 6.24 9.42 -9.51
N LEU A 137 5.63 10.21 -10.40
CA LEU A 137 6.33 11.26 -11.12
C LEU A 137 6.88 12.33 -10.17
N CYS A 138 6.09 12.78 -9.19
CA CYS A 138 6.53 13.73 -8.16
C CYS A 138 7.73 13.18 -7.37
N SER A 139 7.66 11.93 -6.91
CA SER A 139 8.76 11.28 -6.19
C SER A 139 10.03 11.20 -7.05
N ARG A 140 9.90 10.92 -8.36
CA ARG A 140 11.02 10.90 -9.31
C ARG A 140 11.61 12.28 -9.58
N MET A 141 10.77 13.29 -9.77
CA MET A 141 11.20 14.68 -9.97
C MET A 141 11.93 15.21 -8.73
N GLN A 142 11.44 14.88 -7.53
CA GLN A 142 12.11 15.23 -6.28
C GLN A 142 13.50 14.60 -6.19
N ALA A 143 13.64 13.31 -6.52
CA ALA A 143 14.93 12.63 -6.55
C ALA A 143 15.90 13.27 -7.55
N PHE A 144 15.43 13.63 -8.74
CA PHE A 144 16.24 14.33 -9.74
C PHE A 144 16.72 15.71 -9.24
N SER A 145 15.84 16.48 -8.62
CA SER A 145 16.19 17.77 -8.02
C SER A 145 17.26 17.62 -6.93
N THR A 146 17.09 16.65 -6.03
CA THR A 146 18.09 16.35 -4.98
C THR A 146 19.42 15.91 -5.59
N MET A 147 19.41 15.09 -6.65
CA MET A 147 20.63 14.72 -7.37
C MET A 147 21.33 15.92 -8.00
N ALA A 148 20.58 16.83 -8.63
CA ALA A 148 21.14 18.05 -9.21
C ALA A 148 21.76 18.97 -8.13
N GLN A 149 21.13 19.09 -6.97
CA GLN A 149 21.67 19.82 -5.82
C GLN A 149 22.97 19.19 -5.28
N LEU A 150 23.04 17.85 -5.23
CA LEU A 150 24.22 17.11 -4.79
C LEU A 150 25.37 17.19 -5.81
N CYS A 151 25.09 17.15 -7.11
CA CYS A 151 26.08 17.40 -8.17
C CYS A 151 26.72 18.79 -8.04
N ASN A 152 25.92 19.80 -7.67
CA ASN A 152 26.38 21.16 -7.46
C ASN A 152 27.06 21.38 -6.09
N SER A 153 27.14 20.35 -5.24
CA SER A 153 27.82 20.38 -3.94
C SER A 153 29.30 20.00 -4.09
N LYS A 154 30.15 20.54 -3.21
CA LYS A 154 31.62 20.33 -3.21
C LYS A 154 32.07 18.86 -3.15
N ASN A 155 31.18 17.93 -2.80
CA ASN A 155 31.45 16.49 -2.68
C ASN A 155 30.73 15.62 -3.73
N GLY A 156 30.22 16.24 -4.81
CA GLY A 156 29.38 15.61 -5.85
C GLY A 156 29.78 14.18 -6.30
N PRO A 157 31.06 13.88 -6.61
CA PRO A 157 31.45 12.57 -7.14
C PRO A 157 31.21 11.40 -6.19
N PHE A 158 31.42 11.60 -4.87
CA PHE A 158 31.28 10.53 -3.87
C PHE A 158 29.81 10.26 -3.52
N THR A 159 29.00 11.32 -3.45
CA THR A 159 27.57 11.17 -3.17
C THR A 159 26.82 10.58 -4.38
N LEU A 160 27.25 10.89 -5.61
CA LEU A 160 26.66 10.34 -6.83
C LEU A 160 26.68 8.81 -6.86
N CYS A 161 27.80 8.21 -6.47
CA CYS A 161 28.01 6.77 -6.55
C CYS A 161 27.09 6.01 -5.58
N VAL A 162 26.89 6.53 -4.37
CA VAL A 162 26.01 5.94 -3.35
C VAL A 162 24.54 6.10 -3.75
N THR A 163 24.15 7.25 -4.29
CA THR A 163 22.74 7.51 -4.64
C THR A 163 22.33 6.83 -5.95
N ILE A 164 23.21 6.76 -6.97
CA ILE A 164 22.95 5.98 -8.20
C ILE A 164 22.73 4.50 -7.86
N PHE A 165 23.57 3.93 -6.99
CA PHE A 165 23.42 2.54 -6.55
C PHE A 165 22.08 2.29 -5.85
N ASN A 166 21.58 3.24 -5.06
CA ASN A 166 20.31 3.14 -4.35
C ASN A 166 19.07 3.46 -5.21
N VAL A 167 19.19 4.30 -6.25
CA VAL A 167 18.08 4.70 -7.13
C VAL A 167 17.91 3.76 -8.33
N ILE A 168 19.00 3.20 -8.85
CA ILE A 168 18.97 2.34 -10.04
C ILE A 168 18.97 0.84 -9.67
N GLY A 169 19.44 0.47 -8.48
CA GLY A 169 19.58 -0.95 -8.10
C GLY A 169 20.55 -1.72 -9.02
N PRO A 170 20.92 -2.96 -8.67
CA PRO A 170 22.02 -3.70 -9.32
C PRO A 170 21.62 -4.32 -10.66
N HIS A 171 20.91 -3.60 -11.53
CA HIS A 171 20.54 -4.09 -12.86
C HIS A 171 21.28 -3.41 -14.03
N ALA A 172 22.28 -2.58 -13.73
CA ALA A 172 23.18 -2.01 -14.74
C ALA A 172 24.52 -2.77 -14.82
N SER A 173 24.46 -4.10 -14.85
CA SER A 173 25.62 -4.94 -15.16
C SER A 173 25.13 -6.18 -15.90
N LEU A 174 25.58 -6.31 -17.16
CA LEU A 174 25.24 -7.34 -18.17
C LEU A 174 24.05 -6.95 -19.06
N GLU A 175 24.26 -6.00 -19.98
CA GLU A 175 24.68 -6.27 -21.37
C GLU A 175 25.41 -5.04 -21.95
#